data_AF-A0A8J6AAC7-F1
#
_entry.id   AF-A0A8J6AAC7-F1
#
_cell.length_a   1.000
_cell.length_b   1.000
_cell.length_c   1.000
_cell.angle_alpha   90.00
_cell.angle_beta   90.00
_cell.angle_gamma   90.00
#
_symmetry.space_group_name_H-M   'P 1'
#
loop_
_entity.id
_entity.type
_entity.pdbx_description
1 polymer ?
#
loop_
_entity_poly.entity_id
_entity_poly.type
_entity_poly.pdbx_seq_one_letter_code
_entity_poly.pdbx_strand_id
1 'polypeptide(L)'
;MAVKMQIFLKTHPGKTVTLKVEPLGAIENSSPFFILRLHGVAKKRKQRSYTTAKKKKYKRKKVKLAVLKYYQVNANGRVSCLHWAHPAGECRAGVFMASHVSDIIVASVVSHIVSINQK
;
A
#
# COMPACT_ATOMS: atom_id res chain seq x y z
N MET A 1 42.38 -33.07 20.00
CA MET A 1 41.32 -32.02 20.02
C MET A 1 41.67 -31.01 18.93
N ALA A 2 40.90 -30.93 17.84
CA ALA A 2 41.21 -30.00 16.74
C ALA A 2 40.69 -28.60 17.10
N VAL A 3 41.60 -27.63 17.24
CA VAL A 3 41.24 -26.24 17.54
C VAL A 3 40.79 -25.58 16.24
N LYS A 4 39.48 -25.44 16.06
CA LYS A 4 38.90 -24.78 14.88
C LYS A 4 38.97 -23.26 15.05
N MET A 5 40.01 -22.63 14.50
CA MET A 5 40.17 -21.17 14.54
C MET A 5 39.47 -20.51 13.34
N GLN A 6 38.68 -19.47 13.61
CA GLN A 6 38.01 -18.67 12.59
C GLN A 6 38.35 -17.19 12.78
N ILE A 7 38.87 -16.56 11.73
CA ILE A 7 39.31 -15.16 11.73
C ILE A 7 38.39 -14.35 10.81
N PHE A 8 37.91 -13.21 11.34
CA PHE A 8 37.06 -12.26 10.61
C PHE A 8 37.87 -11.03 10.23
N LEU A 9 38.13 -10.86 8.94
CA LEU A 9 38.83 -9.69 8.42
C LEU A 9 37.79 -8.77 7.76
N LYS A 10 37.78 -7.50 8.16
CA LYS A 10 37.01 -6.45 7.49
C LYS A 10 37.88 -5.87 6.37
N THR A 11 37.49 -6.11 5.13
CA THR A 11 38.13 -5.48 3.96
C THR A 11 37.36 -4.22 3.56
N HIS A 12 38.06 -3.21 3.05
CA HIS A 12 37.43 -2.07 2.37
C HIS A 12 36.91 -2.58 1.01
N PRO A 13 35.60 -2.54 0.68
CA PRO A 13 34.54 -1.64 1.15
C PRO A 13 33.47 -2.35 2.00
N GLY A 14 33.76 -2.57 3.29
CA GLY A 14 32.79 -3.07 4.28
C GLY A 14 32.41 -4.55 4.15
N LYS A 15 33.17 -5.34 3.39
CA LYS A 15 32.92 -6.79 3.25
C LYS A 15 33.68 -7.52 4.35
N THR A 16 32.98 -8.39 5.08
CA THR A 16 33.62 -9.28 6.05
C THR A 16 33.96 -10.59 5.36
N VAL A 17 35.25 -10.93 5.32
CA VAL A 17 35.75 -12.19 4.76
C VAL A 17 36.06 -13.12 5.92
N THR A 18 35.49 -14.32 5.90
CA THR A 18 35.74 -15.34 6.93
C THR A 18 36.85 -16.28 6.47
N LEU A 19 37.93 -16.36 7.25
CA LEU A 19 39.00 -17.33 7.07
C LEU A 19 38.87 -18.43 8.13
N LYS A 20 38.92 -19.69 7.71
CA LYS A 20 39.13 -20.82 8.62
C LYS A 20 40.59 -21.24 8.53
N VAL A 21 41.21 -21.41 9.69
CA VAL A 21 42.59 -21.86 9.82
C VAL A 21 42.57 -23.33 10.22
N GLU A 22 43.11 -24.19 9.36
CA GLU A 22 43.31 -25.60 9.67
C GLU A 22 44.83 -25.87 9.76
N PRO A 23 45.33 -26.40 10.89
CA PRO A 23 46.75 -26.71 11.04
C PRO A 23 47.09 -27.98 10.23
N LEU A 24 48.05 -27.88 9.32
CA LEU A 24 48.71 -29.05 8.74
C LEU A 24 49.87 -29.41 9.68
N GLY A 25 49.97 -30.68 10.10
CA GLY A 25 50.83 -31.13 11.21
C GLY A 25 52.27 -30.58 11.20
N ALA A 26 52.85 -30.43 12.40
CA ALA A 26 54.21 -29.94 12.58
C ALA A 26 55.25 -30.95 12.05
N ILE A 27 56.16 -30.48 11.21
CA ILE A 27 57.39 -31.21 10.89
C ILE A 27 58.40 -30.78 11.96
N GLU A 28 58.91 -31.76 12.71
CA GLU A 28 59.93 -31.58 13.74
C GLU A 28 61.06 -30.70 13.17
N ASN A 29 61.21 -29.49 13.73
CA ASN A 29 62.19 -28.44 13.37
C ASN A 29 61.80 -27.40 12.31
N SER A 30 60.54 -27.29 11.87
CA SER A 30 60.12 -26.17 11.01
C SER A 30 58.80 -25.52 11.44
N SER A 31 58.65 -24.24 11.11
CA SER A 31 57.47 -23.43 11.43
C SER A 31 56.18 -24.13 10.96
N PRO A 32 55.13 -24.21 11.79
CA PRO A 32 53.87 -24.85 11.40
C PRO A 32 53.27 -24.16 10.17
N PHE A 33 52.96 -24.96 9.14
CA PHE A 33 52.28 -24.50 7.93
C PHE A 33 50.75 -24.54 8.15
N PHE A 34 50.11 -23.37 8.06
CA PHE A 34 48.66 -23.25 8.17
C PHE A 34 48.02 -23.10 6.79
N ILE A 35 46.99 -23.89 6.49
CA ILE A 35 46.21 -23.73 5.26
C ILE A 35 45.01 -22.82 5.55
N LEU A 36 44.96 -21.68 4.87
CA LEU A 36 43.87 -20.71 4.96
C LEU A 36 42.90 -20.92 3.79
N ARG A 37 41.65 -21.28 4.08
CA ARG A 37 40.60 -21.36 3.06
C ARG A 37 39.69 -20.13 3.13
N LEU A 38 39.62 -19.40 2.02
CA LEU A 38 38.68 -18.28 1.81
C LEU A 38 37.29 -18.84 1.52
N HIS A 39 36.32 -18.60 2.41
CA HIS A 39 34.91 -18.84 2.10
C HIS A 39 34.27 -17.60 1.46
N GLY A 40 33.46 -17.84 0.43
CA GLY A 40 32.81 -16.80 -0.37
C GLY A 40 31.92 -15.87 0.44
N VAL A 41 31.90 -14.59 0.06
CA VAL A 41 31.11 -13.53 0.68
C VAL A 41 29.64 -13.68 0.26
N ALA A 42 28.74 -13.92 1.20
CA ALA A 42 27.31 -13.97 0.92
C ALA A 42 26.80 -12.61 0.38
N LYS A 43 26.21 -12.63 -0.81
CA LYS A 43 25.69 -11.43 -1.48
C LYS A 43 24.48 -10.88 -0.71
N LYS A 44 24.71 -9.82 0.06
CA LYS A 44 23.66 -9.15 0.85
C LYS A 44 22.59 -8.59 -0.10
N ARG A 45 21.34 -8.97 0.14
CA ARG A 45 20.17 -8.52 -0.64
C ARG A 45 20.09 -6.99 -0.59
N LYS A 46 20.04 -6.35 -1.77
CA LYS A 46 19.89 -4.90 -1.89
C LYS A 46 18.54 -4.47 -1.29
N GLN A 47 18.57 -3.46 -0.42
CA GLN A 47 17.36 -2.87 0.15
C GLN A 47 16.56 -2.18 -0.96
N ARG A 48 15.23 -2.35 -0.96
CA ARG A 48 14.35 -1.69 -1.93
C ARG A 48 14.35 -0.19 -1.64
N SER A 49 14.76 0.62 -2.61
CA SER A 49 14.63 2.08 -2.59
C SER A 49 13.31 2.47 -3.26
N TYR A 50 12.36 2.99 -2.48
CA TYR A 50 11.09 3.50 -3.00
C TYR A 50 11.29 4.96 -3.43
N THR A 51 11.12 5.25 -4.72
CA THR A 51 11.28 6.61 -5.28
C THR A 51 10.01 7.44 -5.16
N THR A 52 8.85 6.80 -4.97
CA THR A 52 7.56 7.48 -4.87
C THR A 52 6.95 7.32 -3.48
N ALA A 53 6.38 8.41 -2.98
CA ALA A 53 5.66 8.40 -1.72
C ALA A 53 4.43 7.49 -1.80
N LYS A 54 4.13 6.81 -0.70
CA LYS A 54 2.99 5.89 -0.62
C LYS A 54 1.69 6.69 -0.74
N LYS A 55 0.84 6.33 -1.71
CA LYS A 55 -0.46 6.99 -1.92
C LYS A 55 -1.34 6.89 -0.67
N LYS A 56 -1.89 8.02 -0.23
CA LYS A 56 -2.89 8.07 0.86
C LYS A 56 -4.21 7.50 0.36
N LYS A 57 -4.78 6.55 1.11
CA LYS A 57 -6.08 5.96 0.78
C LYS A 57 -7.21 6.97 0.97
N TYR A 58 -8.14 7.04 0.02
CA TYR A 58 -9.34 7.87 0.12
C TYR A 58 -10.17 7.46 1.34
N LYS A 59 -10.64 8.45 2.10
CA LYS A 59 -11.53 8.26 3.23
C LYS A 59 -12.87 8.89 2.88
N ARG A 60 -13.94 8.10 2.89
CA ARG A 60 -15.30 8.57 2.62
C ARG A 60 -15.75 9.51 3.74
N LYS A 61 -16.29 10.67 3.38
CA LYS A 61 -16.91 11.61 4.32
C LYS A 61 -18.29 11.06 4.72
N LYS A 62 -18.50 10.81 6.02
CA LYS A 62 -19.82 10.46 6.55
C LYS A 62 -20.56 11.75 6.90
N VAL A 63 -21.51 12.14 6.05
CA VAL A 63 -22.40 13.29 6.31
C VAL A 63 -23.56 12.79 7.17
N LYS A 64 -23.68 13.30 8.39
CA LYS A 64 -24.81 12.99 9.27
C LYS A 64 -26.09 13.56 8.67
N LEU A 65 -27.20 12.81 8.76
CA LEU A 65 -28.54 13.24 8.35
C LEU A 65 -28.64 13.73 6.90
N ALA A 66 -27.91 13.09 5.97
CA ALA A 66 -27.92 13.48 4.56
C ALA A 66 -29.32 13.47 3.91
N VAL A 67 -30.20 12.58 4.37
CA VAL A 67 -31.57 12.39 3.84
C VAL A 67 -32.46 13.61 4.06
N LEU A 68 -32.29 14.32 5.18
CA LEU A 68 -33.15 15.48 5.50
C LEU A 68 -32.95 16.65 4.54
N LYS A 69 -31.80 16.71 3.85
CA LYS A 69 -31.53 17.76 2.86
C LYS A 69 -32.48 17.72 1.66
N TYR A 70 -33.13 16.58 1.42
CA TYR A 70 -34.03 16.40 0.29
C TYR A 70 -35.45 16.90 0.55
N TYR A 71 -35.78 17.20 1.80
CA TYR A 71 -37.14 17.53 2.22
C TYR A 71 -37.22 18.94 2.80
N GLN A 72 -38.28 19.66 2.45
CA GLN A 72 -38.65 20.91 3.10
C GLN A 72 -39.99 20.73 3.80
N VAL A 73 -40.06 21.18 5.05
CA VAL A 73 -41.30 21.19 5.83
C VAL A 73 -41.89 22.59 5.70
N ASN A 74 -43.06 22.69 5.08
CA ASN A 74 -43.80 23.95 5.05
C ASN A 74 -44.52 24.17 6.38
N ALA A 75 -44.88 25.42 6.68
CA ALA A 75 -45.61 25.79 7.91
C ALA A 75 -46.93 25.01 8.11
N ASN A 76 -47.51 24.51 7.01
CA ASN A 76 -48.76 23.74 7.01
C ASN A 76 -48.55 22.26 7.33
N GLY A 77 -47.34 21.84 7.70
CA GLY A 77 -46.99 20.45 8.00
C GLY A 77 -46.86 19.53 6.76
N ARG A 78 -46.97 20.08 5.55
CA ARG A 78 -46.76 19.32 4.30
C ARG A 78 -45.28 19.23 3.97
N VAL A 79 -44.82 18.02 3.70
CA VAL A 79 -43.44 17.72 3.30
C VAL A 79 -43.33 17.71 1.78
N SER A 80 -42.55 18.63 1.21
CA SER A 80 -42.21 18.63 -0.22
C SER A 80 -40.82 18.02 -0.42
N CYS A 81 -40.66 17.27 -1.51
CA CYS A 81 -39.36 16.78 -1.94
C CYS A 81 -38.74 17.77 -2.92
N LEU A 82 -37.53 18.25 -2.63
CA LEU A 82 -36.80 19.22 -3.44
C LEU A 82 -35.94 18.57 -4.54
N HIS A 83 -35.63 17.28 -4.39
CA HIS A 83 -34.83 16.54 -5.36
C HIS A 83 -35.69 15.78 -6.36
N TRP A 84 -35.23 15.72 -7.60
CA TRP A 84 -35.87 14.95 -8.66
C TRP A 84 -35.72 13.45 -8.38
N ALA A 85 -36.84 12.74 -8.47
CA ALA A 85 -36.86 11.30 -8.41
C ALA A 85 -36.54 10.74 -9.81
N HIS A 86 -35.87 9.59 -9.86
CA HIS A 86 -35.66 8.88 -11.11
C HIS A 86 -37.00 8.50 -11.74
N PRO A 87 -37.17 8.60 -13.08
CA PRO A 87 -38.38 8.14 -13.75
C PRO A 87 -38.67 6.67 -13.40
N ALA A 88 -39.95 6.41 -13.12
CA ALA A 88 -40.44 5.14 -12.60
C ALA A 88 -40.49 4.08 -13.71
N GLY A 89 -39.37 3.40 -13.91
CA GLY A 89 -39.28 2.24 -14.80
C GLY A 89 -38.23 1.24 -14.32
N GLU A 90 -37.13 1.72 -13.73
CA GLU A 90 -35.98 0.87 -13.36
C GLU A 90 -35.55 0.98 -11.89
N CYS A 91 -35.99 2.02 -11.17
CA CYS A 91 -35.54 2.31 -9.80
C CYS A 91 -36.68 2.32 -8.77
N ARG A 92 -36.41 1.78 -7.57
CA ARG A 92 -37.34 1.78 -6.43
C ARG A 92 -37.65 3.21 -5.95
N ALA A 93 -38.87 3.43 -5.47
CA ALA A 93 -39.28 4.69 -4.85
C ALA A 93 -38.32 5.08 -3.70
N GLY A 94 -37.88 6.34 -3.66
CA GLY A 94 -36.94 6.87 -2.66
C GLY A 94 -35.49 7.01 -3.15
N VAL A 95 -35.21 6.75 -4.43
CA VAL A 95 -33.90 7.04 -5.06
C VAL A 95 -33.91 8.45 -5.64
N PHE A 96 -33.13 9.34 -5.03
CA PHE A 96 -32.95 10.72 -5.48
C PHE A 96 -31.71 10.88 -6.35
N MET A 97 -31.78 11.78 -7.32
CA MET A 97 -30.61 12.13 -8.13
C MET A 97 -29.67 13.11 -7.38
N ALA A 98 -28.37 12.98 -7.65
CA ALA A 98 -27.37 13.94 -7.19
C ALA A 98 -27.43 15.18 -8.08
N SER A 99 -27.58 16.34 -7.45
CA SER A 99 -27.50 17.63 -8.13
C SER A 99 -26.07 18.15 -8.03
N HIS A 100 -25.37 18.19 -9.16
CA HIS A 100 -24.12 18.91 -9.35
C HIS A 100 -24.42 20.16 -10.20
N VAL A 101 -23.56 21.19 -10.12
CA VAL A 101 -23.81 22.53 -10.69
C VAL A 101 -24.12 22.50 -12.19
N SER A 102 -23.59 21.54 -12.93
CA SER A 102 -23.78 21.38 -14.39
C SER A 102 -24.58 20.15 -14.79
N ASP A 103 -24.75 19.17 -13.89
CA ASP A 103 -25.23 17.83 -14.23
C ASP A 103 -26.10 17.27 -13.12
N ILE A 104 -27.22 16.64 -13.52
CA ILE A 104 -28.01 15.81 -12.62
C ILE A 104 -27.59 14.35 -12.86
N ILE A 105 -26.97 13.73 -11.84
CA ILE A 105 -26.42 12.37 -11.93
C ILE A 105 -27.28 11.41 -11.11
N VAL A 106 -27.77 10.34 -11.73
CA VAL A 106 -28.45 9.25 -11.02
C VAL A 106 -27.39 8.43 -10.26
N ALA A 107 -27.51 8.36 -8.93
CA ALA A 107 -26.50 7.69 -8.10
C ALA A 107 -26.78 6.19 -7.84
N SER A 108 -27.84 5.63 -8.43
CA SER A 108 -28.27 4.26 -8.17
C SER A 108 -28.00 3.33 -9.35
N VAL A 109 -27.16 2.34 -9.08
CA VAL A 109 -26.85 1.14 -9.86
C VAL A 109 -26.05 1.35 -11.16
N VAL A 110 -24.79 0.91 -11.12
CA VAL A 110 -23.92 0.47 -12.23
C VAL A 110 -23.89 1.38 -13.48
N SER A 111 -22.81 2.17 -13.57
CA SER A 111 -22.11 2.57 -14.80
C SER A 111 -22.80 3.44 -15.86
N HIS A 112 -24.06 3.87 -15.72
CA HIS A 112 -24.65 4.87 -16.64
C HIS A 112 -24.86 6.21 -15.93
N ILE A 113 -23.94 7.16 -16.17
CA ILE A 113 -24.21 8.59 -15.98
C ILE A 113 -25.17 8.99 -17.09
N VAL A 114 -26.47 8.95 -16.84
CA VAL A 114 -27.43 9.61 -17.73
C VAL A 114 -27.43 11.09 -17.34
N SER A 115 -26.66 11.91 -18.07
CA SER A 115 -26.74 13.37 -17.97
C SER A 115 -28.07 13.79 -18.61
N ILE A 116 -29.09 13.99 -17.76
CA ILE A 116 -30.33 14.64 -18.18
C ILE A 116 -30.02 16.13 -18.16
N ASN A 117 -29.53 16.64 -19.28
CA ASN A 117 -29.31 18.07 -19.49
C ASN A 117 -30.62 18.80 -19.19
N GLN A 118 -30.63 19.65 -18.16
CA GLN A 118 -31.72 20.61 -17.98
C GLN A 118 -31.53 21.67 -19.06
N LYS A 119 -32.46 21.69 -20.01
CA LYS A 119 -32.61 22.81 -20.93
C LYS A 119 -32.90 24.10 -20.16
#